data_AF-A0A3M1IM26-F1
#
_entry.id   AF-A0A3M1IM26-F1
#
_cell.length_a   1.000
_cell.length_b   1.000
_cell.length_c   1.000
_cell.angle_alpha   90.00
_cell.angle_beta   90.00
_cell.angle_gamma   90.00
#
_symmetry.space_group_name_H-M   'P 1'
#
loop_
_entity.id
_entity.type
_entity.pdbx_description
1 polymer ?
#
loop_
_entity_poly.entity_id
_entity_poly.type
_entity_poly.pdbx_seq_one_letter_code
_entity_poly.pdbx_strand_id
1 'polypeptide(L)' 'MAVDAHLHELTEKHRALEQQIETELARPLADTLKIAELKKEKLRIKDEIAELEGRKGQSQVA' A
#
# COMPACT_ATOMS: atom_id res chain seq x y z
N MET A 1 -5.15 15.69 10.75
CA MET A 1 -6.54 15.23 11.01
C MET A 1 -6.59 13.70 10.93
N ALA A 2 -7.68 13.04 11.31
CA ALA A 2 -7.79 11.57 11.31
C ALA A 2 -7.45 10.94 9.93
N VAL A 3 -7.76 11.62 8.83
CA VAL A 3 -7.44 11.20 7.46
C VAL A 3 -5.93 11.15 7.20
N ASP A 4 -5.16 12.12 7.72
CA ASP A 4 -3.70 12.15 7.54
C ASP A 4 -3.01 10.99 8.27
N ALA A 5 -3.52 10.63 9.47
CA ALA A 5 -3.02 9.49 10.21
C ALA A 5 -3.27 8.17 9.46
N HIS A 6 -4.46 8.03 8.87
CA HIS A 6 -4.80 6.84 8.09
C HIS A 6 -3.98 6.73 6.79
N LEU A 7 -3.77 7.85 6.10
CA LEU A 7 -2.91 7.91 4.91
C LEU A 7 -1.46 7.51 5.24
N HIS A 8 -0.96 7.98 6.38
CA HIS A 8 0.38 7.63 6.86
C HIS A 8 0.49 6.12 7.16
N GLU A 9 -0.47 5.55 7.88
CA GLU A 9 -0.50 4.10 8.14
C GLU A 9 -0.55 3.27 6.85
N LEU A 10 -1.37 3.66 5.88
CA LEU A 10 -1.45 2.96 4.59
C LEU A 10 -0.15 3.08 3.81
N THR A 11 0.50 4.25 3.85
CA THR A 11 1.79 4.46 3.19
C THR A 11 2.88 3.58 3.80
N GLU A 12 2.93 3.48 5.14
CA GLU A 12 3.86 2.60 5.84
C GLU A 12 3.59 1.11 5.52
N LYS A 13 2.31 0.69 5.48
CA LYS A 13 1.94 -0.66 5.05
C LYS A 13 2.35 -0.94 3.61
N HIS A 14 2.15 0.02 2.69
CA HIS A 14 2.56 -0.12 1.30
C HIS A 14 4.08 -0.35 1.19
N ARG A 15 4.87 0.44 1.93
CA ARG A 15 6.33 0.30 1.98
C ARG A 15 6.76 -1.06 2.55
N ALA A 16 6.09 -1.52 3.61
CA ALA A 16 6.37 -2.83 4.20
C ALA A 16 6.08 -3.98 3.22
N LEU A 17 4.99 -3.89 2.45
CA LEU A 17 4.66 -4.86 1.41
C LEU A 17 5.70 -4.86 0.28
N GLU A 18 6.19 -3.69 -0.15
CA GLU A 18 7.28 -3.59 -1.12
C GLU A 18 8.55 -4.29 -0.64
N GLN A 19 8.97 -4.03 0.59
CA GLN A 19 10.14 -4.70 1.18
C GLN A 19 9.96 -6.23 1.27
N GLN A 20 8.76 -6.71 1.62
CA GLN A 20 8.47 -8.14 1.63
C GLN A 20 8.56 -8.75 0.23
N ILE A 21 8.02 -8.06 -0.79
CA ILE A 21 8.11 -8.50 -2.18
C ILE A 21 9.57 -8.57 -2.63
N GLU A 22 10.37 -7.54 -2.36
CA GLU A 22 11.79 -7.51 -2.72
C GLU A 22 12.58 -8.62 -2.01
N THR A 23 12.32 -8.82 -0.72
CA THR A 23 12.96 -9.88 0.07
C THR A 23 12.66 -11.27 -0.51
N GLU A 24 11.39 -11.53 -0.87
CA GLU A 24 11.04 -12.84 -1.43
C GLU A 24 11.49 -13.01 -2.88
N LEU A 25 11.56 -11.94 -3.67
CA LEU A 25 12.16 -11.97 -5.01
C LEU A 25 13.67 -12.20 -4.96
N ALA A 26 14.34 -11.73 -3.90
CA ALA A 26 15.78 -11.94 -3.70
C ALA A 26 16.10 -13.38 -3.27
N ARG A 27 15.10 -14.18 -2.85
CA ARG A 27 15.31 -15.58 -2.50
C ARG A 27 15.49 -16.45 -3.74
N PRO A 28 16.42 -17.43 -3.73
CA PRO A 28 16.60 -18.38 -4.83
C PRO A 28 15.36 -19.24 -5.12
N LEU A 29 14.54 -19.48 -4.09
CA LEU A 29 13.27 -20.19 -4.15
C LEU A 29 12.13 -19.22 -3.84
N ALA A 30 12.05 -18.14 -4.62
CA ALA A 30 10.99 -17.15 -4.50
C ALA A 30 9.61 -17.83 -4.66
N ASP A 31 8.76 -17.71 -3.64
CA ASP A 31 7.39 -18.20 -3.73
C ASP A 31 6.56 -17.24 -4.58
N THR A 32 6.33 -17.64 -5.84
CA THR A 32 5.54 -16.86 -6.79
C THR A 32 4.09 -16.65 -6.35
N LEU A 33 3.50 -17.57 -5.57
CA LEU A 33 2.15 -17.39 -5.03
C LEU A 33 2.17 -16.28 -3.97
N LYS A 34 3.12 -16.36 -3.03
CA LYS A 34 3.33 -15.33 -2.01
C LYS A 34 3.53 -13.95 -2.64
N ILE A 35 4.39 -13.85 -3.66
CA ILE A 35 4.64 -12.59 -4.38
C ILE A 35 3.38 -12.08 -5.08
N ALA A 36 2.58 -12.96 -5.68
CA ALA A 36 1.32 -12.58 -6.33
C ALA A 36 0.30 -12.04 -5.31
N GLU A 37 0.20 -12.65 -4.13
CA GLU A 37 -0.64 -12.17 -3.03
C GLU A 37 -0.18 -10.79 -2.54
N LEU A 38 1.12 -10.65 -2.24
CA LEU A 38 1.69 -9.38 -1.80
C LEU A 38 1.49 -8.26 -2.84
N LYS A 39 1.64 -8.56 -4.13
CA LYS A 39 1.37 -7.59 -5.22
C LYS A 39 -0.10 -7.20 -5.30
N LYS A 40 -1.03 -8.14 -5.10
CA LYS A 40 -2.47 -7.83 -5.04
C LYS A 40 -2.79 -6.93 -3.85
N GLU A 41 -2.20 -7.21 -2.71
CA GLU A 41 -2.41 -6.42 -1.50
C GLU A 41 -1.80 -5.02 -1.64
N LYS A 42 -0.62 -4.91 -2.25
CA LYS A 42 0.00 -3.63 -2.62
C LYS A 42 -0.92 -2.79 -3.53
N LEU A 43 -1.54 -3.41 -4.53
CA LEU A 43 -2.50 -2.77 -5.42
C LEU A 43 -3.72 -2.24 -4.65
N ARG A 44 -4.29 -3.04 -3.75
CA ARG A 44 -5.43 -2.63 -2.91
C ARG A 44 -5.08 -1.42 -2.04
N ILE A 45 -3.94 -1.44 -1.35
CA ILE A 45 -3.50 -0.32 -0.52
C ILE A 45 -3.29 0.94 -1.37
N LYS A 46 -2.71 0.79 -2.58
CA LYS A 46 -2.53 1.92 -3.49
C LYS A 46 -3.88 2.54 -3.90
N ASP A 47 -4.88 1.71 -4.20
CA ASP A 47 -6.22 2.19 -4.56
C ASP A 47 -6.89 2.90 -3.37
N GLU A 48 -6.73 2.37 -2.16
CA GLU A 48 -7.26 2.95 -0.91
C GLU A 48 -6.60 4.29 -0.57
N ILE A 49 -5.27 4.41 -0.79
CA ILE A 49 -4.53 5.68 -0.70
C ILE A 49 -5.11 6.69 -1.70
N ALA A 50 -5.26 6.30 -2.97
CA ALA A 50 -5.78 7.20 -4.00
C ALA A 50 -7.22 7.68 -3.68
N GLU A 51 -8.06 6.80 -3.14
CA GLU A 51 -9.41 7.14 -2.70
C GLU A 51 -9.37 8.15 -1.54
N LEU A 52 -8.53 7.91 -0.52
CA LEU A 52 -8.38 8.81 0.62
C LEU A 52 -7.78 10.16 0.24
N GLU A 53 -6.81 10.19 -0.68
CA GLU A 53 -6.27 11.43 -1.25
C GLU A 53 -7.35 12.22 -1.99
N GLY A 54 -8.18 11.55 -2.79
CA GLY A 54 -9.34 12.15 -3.44
C GLY A 54 -10.33 12.76 -2.45
N ARG A 55 -10.61 12.06 -1.35
CA ARG A 55 -11.49 12.55 -0.27
C ARG A 55 -10.90 13.74 0.49
N LYS A 56 -9.59 13.74 0.74
CA LYS A 56 -8.88 14.86 1.38
C LYS A 56 -9.00 16.14 0.54
N GLY A 57 -8.87 16.02 -0.79
CA GLY A 57 -9.07 17.13 -1.72
C GLY A 57 -10.49 17.71 -1.71
N GLN A 58 -11.51 16.87 -1.50
CA GLN A 58 -12.91 17.32 -1.44
C GLN A 58 -13.25 18.04 -0.12
N SER A 59 -12.59 17.67 0.98
CA SER A 59 -12.87 18.24 2.30
C SER A 59 -12.22 19.61 2.56
N GLN A 60 -11.32 20.08 1.68
CA GLN A 60 -10.60 21.35 1.83
C GLN A 60 -11.20 22.49 0.97
N VAL A 61 -12.24 22.21 0.15
CA VAL A 61 -12.86 23.16 -0.79
C VAL A 61 -14.22 23.70 -0.28
N ALA A 62 -14.55 23.46 0.97
CA ALA A 62 -15.73 24.04 1.65
C ALA A 62 -15.28 24.98 2.77
#